data_AF-A0A6L5XQF3-F1
#
_entry.id   AF-A0A6L5XQF3-F1
#
_cell.length_a   1.000
_cell.length_b   1.000
_cell.length_c   1.000
_cell.angle_alpha   90.00
_cell.angle_beta   90.00
_cell.angle_gamma   90.00
#
_symmetry.space_group_name_H-M   'P 1'
#
loop_
_entity.id
_entity.type
_entity.pdbx_description
1 polymer ?
#
loop_
_entity_poly.entity_id
_entity_poly.type
_entity_poly.pdbx_seq_one_letter_code
_entity_poly.pdbx_strand_id
1 'polypeptide(L)'
;MEPQGVYFGCTATLAHNDSPLGSIALFRERTAGDFTDTELAILLEIARHASLALANLYPRGIKLTQTEDTNQLNAFITEHNIQPREAEVMRLMLDGKTNKQMANELFISESTVKKHVNAIYRKLGVSNRLGLMTAAQNILR
;
A
#
# COMPACT_ATOMS: atom_id res chain seq x y z
N MET A 1 -7.85 -22.60 -13.45
CA MET A 1 -8.84 -21.50 -13.35
C MET A 1 -9.55 -21.40 -14.67
N GLU A 2 -10.88 -21.46 -14.69
CA GLU A 2 -11.65 -21.15 -15.90
C GLU A 2 -11.69 -19.63 -16.11
N PRO A 3 -11.50 -19.13 -17.34
CA PRO A 3 -11.62 -17.71 -17.63
C PRO A 3 -13.09 -17.29 -17.42
N GLN A 4 -13.33 -16.32 -16.52
CA GLN A 4 -14.66 -15.80 -16.18
C GLN A 4 -15.24 -14.90 -17.30
N GLY A 5 -15.29 -15.40 -18.54
CA GLY A 5 -15.69 -14.62 -19.72
C GLY A 5 -14.59 -13.70 -20.29
N VAL A 6 -13.45 -13.56 -19.60
CA VAL A 6 -12.32 -12.75 -20.05
C VAL A 6 -11.32 -13.63 -20.81
N TYR A 7 -11.28 -13.50 -22.14
CA TYR A 7 -10.43 -14.32 -23.00
C TYR A 7 -9.24 -13.56 -23.60
N PHE A 8 -9.45 -12.28 -23.92
CA PHE A 8 -8.41 -11.43 -24.48
C PHE A 8 -8.28 -10.16 -23.65
N GLY A 9 -7.02 -9.73 -23.47
CA GLY A 9 -6.68 -8.51 -22.74
C GLY A 9 -5.69 -7.67 -23.54
N CYS A 10 -5.89 -6.36 -23.52
CA CYS A 10 -4.88 -5.40 -23.97
C CYS A 10 -4.56 -4.47 -22.81
N THR A 11 -3.28 -4.33 -22.48
CA THR A 11 -2.83 -3.60 -21.29
C THR A 11 -1.89 -2.47 -21.68
N ALA A 12 -2.11 -1.30 -21.10
CA ALA A 12 -1.19 -0.17 -21.17
C ALA A 12 -0.62 0.11 -19.78
N THR A 13 0.69 0.35 -19.72
CA THR A 13 1.38 0.74 -18.49
C THR A 13 1.15 2.21 -18.21
N LEU A 14 0.82 2.54 -16.97
CA LEU A 14 0.75 3.90 -16.47
C LEU A 14 2.09 4.24 -15.84
N ALA A 15 2.78 5.24 -16.37
CA ALA A 15 4.09 5.66 -15.86
C ALA A 15 4.33 7.15 -16.10
N HIS A 16 5.08 7.78 -15.20
CA HIS A 16 5.49 9.18 -15.34
C HIS A 16 6.90 9.37 -14.77
N ASN A 17 7.80 10.00 -15.55
CA ASN A 17 9.21 10.22 -15.19
C ASN A 17 9.91 8.95 -14.64
N ASP A 18 9.84 7.84 -15.40
CA ASP A 18 10.38 6.53 -15.04
C ASP A 18 9.81 5.89 -13.76
N SER A 19 8.77 6.49 -13.16
CA SER A 19 8.03 5.92 -12.03
C SER A 19 6.80 5.15 -12.53
N PRO A 20 6.69 3.84 -12.28
CA PRO A 20 5.48 3.08 -12.59
C PRO A 20 4.35 3.45 -11.63
N LEU A 21 3.19 3.78 -12.19
CA LEU A 21 1.97 4.16 -11.45
C LEU A 21 0.92 3.06 -11.47
N GLY A 22 1.01 2.13 -12.41
CA GLY A 22 0.12 0.96 -12.49
C GLY A 22 -0.08 0.51 -13.94
N SER A 23 -1.21 -0.13 -14.19
CA SER A 23 -1.63 -0.50 -15.54
C SER A 23 -3.14 -0.35 -15.68
N ILE A 24 -3.58 -0.13 -16.91
CA ILE A 24 -4.98 -0.18 -17.30
C ILE A 24 -5.13 -1.26 -18.37
N ALA A 25 -6.19 -2.07 -18.25
CA ALA A 25 -6.45 -3.16 -19.17
C ALA A 25 -7.87 -3.09 -19.74
N LEU A 26 -7.98 -3.32 -21.04
CA LEU A 26 -9.24 -3.63 -21.72
C LEU A 26 -9.35 -5.15 -21.82
N PHE A 27 -10.55 -5.66 -21.53
CA PHE A 27 -10.87 -7.07 -21.62
C PHE A 27 -12.02 -7.29 -22.59
N ARG A 28 -12.01 -8.43 -23.29
CA ARG A 28 -13.10 -8.83 -24.17
C ARG A 28 -13.29 -10.35 -24.23
N GLU A 29 -14.48 -10.73 -24.66
CA GLU A 29 -14.87 -12.12 -24.91
C GLU A 29 -14.31 -12.64 -26.24
N ARG A 30 -14.33 -13.97 -26.42
CA ARG A 30 -13.82 -14.63 -27.63
C ARG A 30 -14.58 -14.24 -28.91
N THR A 31 -15.88 -13.98 -28.79
CA THR A 31 -16.79 -13.70 -29.90
C THR A 31 -16.66 -12.27 -30.44
N ALA A 32 -16.03 -11.38 -29.69
CA ALA A 32 -15.94 -9.98 -30.06
C ALA A 32 -14.96 -9.73 -31.22
N GLY A 33 -14.01 -10.62 -31.51
CA GLY A 33 -12.93 -10.43 -32.51
C GLY A 33 -11.63 -9.86 -31.91
N ASP A 34 -10.78 -9.23 -32.73
CA ASP A 34 -9.53 -8.57 -32.29
C ASP A 34 -9.74 -7.09 -31.93
N PHE A 35 -8.81 -6.53 -31.14
CA PHE A 35 -8.77 -5.09 -30.87
C PHE A 35 -8.38 -4.32 -32.12
N THR A 36 -9.13 -3.26 -32.40
CA THR A 36 -8.85 -2.36 -33.53
C THR A 36 -7.76 -1.35 -33.17
N ASP A 37 -7.05 -0.84 -34.18
CA ASP A 37 -6.05 0.22 -33.99
C ASP A 37 -6.63 1.46 -33.29
N THR A 38 -7.90 1.78 -33.56
CA THR A 38 -8.61 2.88 -32.90
C THR A 38 -8.81 2.63 -31.41
N GLU A 39 -9.22 1.42 -31.02
CA GLU A 39 -9.38 1.05 -29.60
C GLU A 39 -8.03 1.09 -28.87
N LEU A 40 -6.97 0.62 -29.53
CA LEU A 40 -5.61 0.68 -29.00
C LEU A 40 -5.14 2.13 -28.84
N ALA A 41 -5.41 3.00 -29.81
CA ALA A 41 -5.08 4.42 -29.73
C ALA A 41 -5.83 5.12 -28.58
N ILE A 42 -7.12 4.80 -28.39
CA ILE A 42 -7.90 5.32 -27.27
C ILE A 42 -7.31 4.84 -25.93
N LEU A 43 -6.96 3.56 -25.82
CA LEU A 43 -6.33 3.01 -24.62
C LEU A 43 -5.03 3.74 -24.27
N LEU A 44 -4.18 4.01 -25.26
CA LEU A 44 -2.92 4.73 -25.07
C LEU A 44 -3.14 6.19 -24.64
N GLU A 45 -4.09 6.90 -25.24
CA GLU A 45 -4.40 8.27 -24.84
C GLU A 45 -4.99 8.34 -23.42
N ILE A 46 -5.87 7.39 -23.07
CA ILE A 46 -6.37 7.28 -21.69
C ILE A 46 -5.23 6.99 -20.73
N ALA A 47 -4.33 6.05 -21.08
CA ALA A 47 -3.18 5.70 -20.25
C ALA A 47 -2.27 6.91 -20.01
N ARG A 48 -2.02 7.73 -21.03
CA ARG A 48 -1.20 8.95 -20.90
C ARG A 48 -1.84 9.97 -19.95
N HIS A 49 -3.14 10.24 -20.10
CA HIS A 49 -3.86 11.17 -19.23
C HIS A 49 -3.96 10.65 -17.80
N ALA A 50 -4.27 9.36 -17.62
CA ALA A 50 -4.34 8.72 -16.32
C ALA A 50 -2.98 8.74 -15.61
N SER A 51 -1.88 8.48 -16.32
CA SER A 51 -0.52 8.57 -15.78
C SER A 51 -0.24 9.96 -15.22
N LEU A 52 -0.56 11.01 -15.97
CA LEU A 52 -0.34 12.38 -15.52
C LEU A 52 -1.23 12.74 -14.31
N ALA A 53 -2.50 12.35 -14.35
CA ALA A 53 -3.42 12.60 -13.24
C ALA A 53 -2.98 11.90 -11.96
N LEU A 54 -2.57 10.64 -12.05
CA LEU A 54 -2.06 9.87 -10.92
C LEU A 54 -0.74 10.42 -10.38
N ALA A 55 0.18 10.86 -11.25
CA ALA A 55 1.42 11.50 -10.81
C ALA A 55 1.15 12.77 -9.98
N ASN A 56 0.16 13.56 -10.38
CA ASN A 56 -0.24 14.77 -9.66
C ASN A 56 -0.94 14.48 -8.32
N LEU A 57 -1.76 13.42 -8.27
CA LEU A 57 -2.44 13.00 -7.05
C LEU A 57 -1.48 12.32 -6.06
N TYR A 58 -0.50 11.60 -6.58
CA TYR A 58 0.47 10.81 -5.81
C TYR A 58 1.91 11.24 -6.13
N PRO A 59 2.31 12.49 -5.82
CA PRO A 59 3.63 13.03 -6.16
C PRO A 59 4.79 12.33 -5.42
N ARG A 60 4.49 11.47 -4.45
CA ARG A 60 5.46 10.62 -3.73
C ARG A 60 5.38 9.15 -4.15
N GLY A 61 4.75 8.88 -5.29
CA GLY A 61 4.47 7.54 -5.79
C GLY A 61 3.19 6.94 -5.23
N ILE A 62 2.64 5.97 -5.97
CA ILE A 62 1.56 5.11 -5.49
C ILE A 62 2.22 4.00 -4.68
N LYS A 63 2.07 4.05 -3.35
CA LYS A 63 2.34 2.87 -2.52
C LYS A 63 1.29 1.84 -2.89
N LEU A 64 1.64 0.91 -3.79
CA LEU A 64 0.96 -0.38 -3.84
C LEU A 64 1.13 -0.95 -2.44
N THR A 65 0.10 -0.90 -1.60
CA THR A 65 0.04 -1.78 -0.45
C THR A 65 0.05 -3.17 -1.04
N GLN A 66 1.22 -3.78 -1.15
CA GLN A 66 1.33 -5.17 -1.55
C GLN A 66 0.42 -5.94 -0.59
N THR A 67 -0.49 -6.71 -1.14
CA THR A 67 -1.38 -7.58 -0.39
C THR A 67 -0.57 -8.50 0.54
N GLU A 68 0.68 -8.79 0.15
CA GLU A 68 1.68 -9.50 0.95
C GLU A 68 2.15 -8.72 2.19
N ASP A 69 2.58 -7.46 2.05
CA ASP A 69 3.00 -6.61 3.19
C ASP A 69 1.88 -6.43 4.22
N THR A 70 0.63 -6.30 3.75
CA THR A 70 -0.53 -6.16 4.64
C THR A 70 -0.83 -7.48 5.36
N ASN A 71 -0.72 -8.61 4.67
CA ASN A 71 -0.91 -9.93 5.26
C ASN A 71 0.21 -10.29 6.25
N GLN A 72 1.46 -9.98 5.92
CA GLN A 72 2.61 -10.19 6.81
C GLN A 72 2.52 -9.30 8.05
N LEU A 73 2.13 -8.03 7.88
CA LEU A 73 1.88 -7.13 9.02
C LEU A 73 0.71 -7.61 9.89
N ASN A 74 -0.37 -8.10 9.29
CA ASN A 74 -1.51 -8.65 10.04
C ASN A 74 -1.13 -9.95 10.78
N ALA A 75 -0.36 -10.84 10.14
CA ALA A 75 0.16 -12.04 10.78
C ALA A 75 1.05 -11.68 11.97
N PHE A 76 1.93 -10.69 11.81
CA PHE A 76 2.78 -10.19 12.90
C PHE A 76 1.99 -9.56 14.04
N ILE A 77 0.94 -8.78 13.73
CA ILE A 77 0.01 -8.23 14.72
C ILE A 77 -0.64 -9.35 15.53
N THR A 78 -1.10 -10.41 14.86
CA THR A 78 -1.72 -11.58 15.50
C THR A 78 -0.70 -12.37 16.33
N GLU A 79 0.48 -12.67 15.79
CA GLU A 79 1.54 -13.41 16.47
C GLU A 79 1.96 -12.76 17.79
N HIS A 80 2.13 -11.43 17.77
CA HIS A 80 2.55 -10.67 18.95
C HIS A 80 1.40 -10.14 19.81
N ASN A 81 0.16 -10.56 19.55
CA ASN A 81 -1.04 -10.11 20.26
C ASN A 81 -1.13 -8.58 20.39
N ILE A 82 -0.77 -7.87 19.32
CA ILE A 82 -0.83 -6.41 19.26
C ILE A 82 -2.30 -6.01 19.20
N GLN A 83 -2.73 -5.19 20.15
CA GLN A 83 -4.12 -4.75 20.24
C GLN A 83 -4.44 -3.73 19.14
N PRO A 84 -5.71 -3.55 18.74
CA PRO A 84 -6.08 -2.64 17.65
C PRO A 84 -5.48 -1.24 17.80
N ARG A 85 -5.56 -0.69 19.01
CA ARG A 85 -5.01 0.64 19.30
C ARG A 85 -3.49 0.68 19.28
N GLU A 86 -2.83 -0.40 19.68
CA GLU A 86 -1.38 -0.53 19.58
C GLU A 86 -0.94 -0.67 18.11
N ALA A 87 -1.72 -1.37 17.28
CA ALA A 87 -1.46 -1.50 15.85
C ALA A 87 -1.55 -0.15 15.12
N GLU A 88 -2.54 0.67 15.46
CA GLU A 88 -2.65 2.05 14.94
C GLU A 88 -1.42 2.89 15.30
N VAL A 89 -1.00 2.85 16.57
CA VAL A 89 0.22 3.55 17.04
C VAL A 89 1.45 3.01 16.31
N MET A 90 1.58 1.68 16.18
CA MET A 90 2.71 1.03 15.51
C MET A 90 2.81 1.44 14.04
N ARG A 91 1.69 1.50 13.31
CA ARG A 91 1.67 1.97 11.90
C ARG A 91 2.21 3.39 11.77
N LEU A 92 1.75 4.30 12.63
CA LEU A 92 2.25 5.68 12.63
C LEU A 92 3.73 5.78 13.03
N MET A 93 4.21 4.89 13.91
CA MET A 93 5.64 4.80 14.22
C MET A 93 6.48 4.39 13.01
N LEU A 94 6.00 3.43 12.22
CA LEU A 94 6.64 2.95 10.99
C LEU A 94 6.62 4.03 9.89
N ASP A 95 5.59 4.87 9.86
CA ASP A 95 5.52 6.06 9.00
C ASP A 95 6.41 7.23 9.49
N GLY A 96 7.23 7.02 10.52
CA GLY A 96 8.17 8.05 10.99
C GLY A 96 7.55 9.12 11.89
N LYS A 97 6.26 9.04 12.27
CA LYS A 97 5.60 10.06 13.10
C LYS A 97 6.20 10.15 14.51
N THR A 98 6.23 11.36 15.07
CA THR A 98 6.60 11.62 16.47
C THR A 98 5.44 11.35 17.42
N ASN A 99 5.71 11.19 18.72
CA ASN A 99 4.66 10.99 19.74
C ASN A 99 3.60 12.10 19.72
N LYS A 100 4.03 13.36 19.49
CA LYS A 100 3.14 14.52 19.38
C LYS A 100 2.25 14.43 18.13
N GLN A 101 2.81 14.04 16.98
CA GLN A 101 2.01 13.86 15.76
C GLN A 101 1.02 12.71 15.91
N MET A 102 1.44 11.58 16.49
CA MET A 102 0.56 10.45 16.76
C MET A 102 -0.57 10.82 17.72
N ALA A 103 -0.27 11.59 18.77
CA ALA A 103 -1.26 12.08 19.72
C ALA A 103 -2.35 12.91 19.02
N ASN A 104 -1.93 13.83 18.14
CA ASN A 104 -2.85 14.66 17.36
C ASN A 104 -3.69 13.83 16.38
N GLU A 105 -3.07 12.92 15.64
CA GLU A 105 -3.73 12.12 14.60
C GLU A 105 -4.72 11.10 15.19
N LEU A 106 -4.41 10.57 16.37
CA LEU A 106 -5.23 9.59 17.08
C LEU A 106 -6.18 10.23 18.11
N PHE A 107 -6.20 11.56 18.25
CA PHE A 107 -7.01 12.29 19.23
C PHE A 107 -6.85 11.81 20.68
N ILE A 108 -5.60 11.59 21.12
CA ILE A 108 -5.24 11.16 22.49
C ILE A 108 -4.05 11.94 23.03
N SER A 109 -3.79 11.85 24.34
CA SER A 109 -2.62 12.49 24.94
C SER A 109 -1.30 11.83 24.52
N GLU A 110 -0.20 12.60 24.48
CA GLU A 110 1.16 12.05 24.30
C GLU A 110 1.51 11.01 25.36
N SER A 111 1.00 11.16 26.60
CA SER A 111 1.19 10.17 27.67
C SER A 111 0.50 8.84 27.35
N THR A 112 -0.65 8.87 26.67
CA THR A 112 -1.37 7.67 26.23
C THR A 112 -0.64 7.00 25.07
N VAL A 113 -0.13 7.77 24.12
CA VAL A 113 0.74 7.27 23.05
C VAL A 113 1.95 6.55 23.66
N LYS A 114 2.66 7.17 24.62
CA LYS A 114 3.81 6.54 25.30
C LYS A 114 3.44 5.21 25.97
N LYS A 115 2.25 5.09 26.56
CA LYS A 115 1.77 3.82 27.14
C LYS A 115 1.63 2.73 26.07
N HIS A 116 1.03 3.04 24.93
CA HIS A 116 0.92 2.10 23.80
C HIS A 116 2.28 1.73 23.23
N VAL A 117 3.19 2.70 23.04
CA VAL A 117 4.57 2.47 22.59
C VAL A 117 5.30 1.48 23.52
N ASN A 118 5.21 1.69 24.83
CA ASN A 118 5.85 0.81 25.80
C ASN A 118 5.23 -0.60 25.81
N ALA A 119 3.92 -0.72 25.58
CA ALA A 119 3.26 -2.01 25.46
C ALA A 119 3.72 -2.77 24.20
N ILE A 120 3.85 -2.06 23.06
CA ILE A 120 4.39 -2.62 21.81
C ILE A 120 5.82 -3.10 22.03
N TYR A 121 6.70 -2.26 22.58
CA TYR A 121 8.09 -2.64 22.86
C TYR A 121 8.20 -3.90 23.71
N ARG A 122 7.39 -4.00 24.78
CA ARG A 122 7.33 -5.20 25.61
C ARG A 122 6.88 -6.43 24.85
N LYS A 123 5.87 -6.32 23.99
CA LYS A 123 5.32 -7.45 23.21
C LYS A 123 6.28 -7.93 22.11
N LEU A 124 7.07 -7.01 21.56
CA LEU A 124 8.04 -7.31 20.50
C LEU A 124 9.45 -7.63 21.04
N GLY A 125 9.67 -7.50 22.35
CA GLY A 125 11.00 -7.71 22.94
C GLY A 125 12.06 -6.68 22.53
N VAL A 126 11.63 -5.49 22.07
CA VAL A 126 12.51 -4.40 21.64
C VAL A 126 12.56 -3.30 22.69
N SER A 127 13.67 -2.56 22.76
CA SER A 127 13.87 -1.51 23.77
C SER A 127 13.71 -0.09 23.23
N ASN A 128 13.69 0.08 21.92
CA ASN A 128 13.66 1.41 21.30
C ASN A 128 13.03 1.38 19.90
N ARG A 129 12.83 2.59 19.36
CA ARG A 129 12.20 2.79 18.05
C ARG A 129 13.00 2.14 16.92
N LEU A 130 14.32 2.16 17.00
CA LEU A 130 15.18 1.53 16.00
C LEU A 130 14.96 0.01 15.99
N GLY A 131 14.89 -0.62 17.17
CA GLY A 131 14.58 -2.05 17.30
C GLY A 131 13.21 -2.41 16.73
N LEU A 132 12.19 -1.57 16.95
CA LEU A 132 10.90 -1.73 16.28
C LEU A 132 11.03 -1.66 14.75
N MET A 133 11.75 -0.66 14.23
CA MET A 133 11.94 -0.50 12.78
C MET A 133 12.68 -1.69 12.17
N THR A 134 13.71 -2.22 12.83
CA THR A 134 14.41 -3.43 12.38
C THR A 134 13.51 -4.66 12.40
N ALA A 135 12.71 -4.84 13.46
CA ALA A 135 11.75 -5.94 13.53
C ALA A 135 10.73 -5.86 12.39
N ALA A 136 10.16 -4.67 12.15
CA ALA A 136 9.23 -4.42 11.06
C ALA A 136 9.83 -4.61 9.66
N GLN A 137 11.09 -4.20 9.45
CA GLN A 137 11.78 -4.39 8.17
C GLN A 137 12.01 -5.86 7.79
N ASN A 138 12.10 -6.75 8.78
CA ASN A 138 12.22 -8.19 8.51
C ASN A 138 10.89 -8.82 8.04
N ILE A 139 9.77 -8.11 8.17
CA ILE A 139 8.40 -8.57 7.84
C ILE A 139 7.88 -7.91 6.56
N LEU A 140 8.53 -6.84 6.09
CA LEU A 140 8.16 -6.12 4.86
C LEU A 140 9.15 -6.45 3.72
N ARG A 141 9.66 -7.68 3.71
CA ARG A 141 10.72 -8.16 2.82
C ARG A 141 10.29 -9.37 2.02
#